data_AF-A0A9W7KTR8-F1
#
_entry.id   AF-A0A9W7KTR8-F1
#
_cell.length_a   1.000
_cell.length_b   1.000
_cell.length_c   1.000
_cell.angle_alpha   90.00
_cell.angle_beta   90.00
_cell.angle_gamma   90.00
#
_symmetry.space_group_name_H-M   'P 1'
#
loop_
_entity.id
_entity.type
_entity.pdbx_description
1 polymer ?
#
loop_
_entity_poly.entity_id
_entity_poly.type
_entity_poly.pdbx_seq_one_letter_code
_entity_poly.pdbx_strand_id
1 'polypeptide(L)'
;MSESKYEDLDTEEAKTDYQQALLKRAMSYCWSEAFLGRFRRFFSENAGVFEDHAQEHMNFTKTEDCSTPTVEHDLSHHKCFAEYLEMFESTLEAFVEEEGSTSADFFQQLSDCKENPRITPEENLFIQCLLASADYESFYSVMIKEAKKLIVMKNAGKIYDGPTEIATPTAGEGKEGDLDDFEDLDINDGESKDARK
;
A
#
# COMPACT_ATOMS: atom_id res chain seq x y z
N MET A 1 51.60 -10.67 26.90
CA MET A 1 50.24 -10.17 27.19
C MET A 1 49.59 -9.95 25.83
N SER A 2 48.75 -10.89 25.44
CA SER A 2 48.07 -10.94 24.14
C SER A 2 46.70 -11.51 24.43
N GLU A 3 45.77 -10.61 24.77
CA GLU A 3 44.39 -10.92 25.08
C GLU A 3 43.48 -10.38 23.97
N SER A 4 42.63 -11.29 23.51
CA SER A 4 41.28 -11.10 22.97
C SER A 4 41.07 -10.08 21.83
N LYS A 5 40.86 -10.60 20.63
CA LYS A 5 40.27 -9.87 19.48
C LYS A 5 39.31 -10.76 18.68
N TYR A 6 38.52 -11.60 19.35
CA TYR A 6 37.73 -12.66 18.72
C TYR A 6 36.31 -12.83 19.30
N GLU A 7 35.57 -11.75 19.60
CA GLU A 7 34.17 -11.88 20.06
C GLU A 7 33.12 -11.06 19.27
N ASP A 8 33.50 -10.24 18.28
CA ASP A 8 32.53 -9.33 17.63
C ASP A 8 31.93 -9.82 16.30
N LEU A 9 32.35 -10.97 15.74
CA LEU A 9 31.91 -11.38 14.40
C LEU A 9 30.61 -12.21 14.40
N ASP A 10 30.30 -12.95 15.45
CA ASP A 10 29.10 -13.81 15.51
C ASP A 10 27.78 -13.03 15.76
N THR A 11 27.87 -11.80 16.26
CA THR A 11 26.69 -11.01 16.65
C THR A 11 26.02 -10.32 15.46
N GLU A 12 26.79 -9.92 14.45
CA GLU A 12 26.29 -9.18 13.28
C GLU A 12 25.56 -10.08 12.26
N GLU A 13 26.04 -11.31 12.06
CA GLU A 13 25.43 -12.26 11.12
C GLU A 13 24.07 -12.76 11.63
N ALA A 14 23.97 -13.10 12.93
CA ALA A 14 22.72 -13.52 13.56
C ALA A 14 21.66 -12.41 13.59
N LYS A 15 22.08 -11.14 13.71
CA LYS A 15 21.18 -9.98 13.67
C LYS A 15 20.57 -9.80 12.29
N THR A 16 21.38 -9.98 11.24
CA THR A 16 20.94 -9.86 9.84
C THR A 16 19.91 -10.93 9.47
N ASP A 17 20.11 -12.18 9.93
CA ASP A 17 19.17 -13.29 9.70
C ASP A 17 17.81 -13.05 10.37
N TYR A 18 17.82 -12.53 11.60
CA TYR A 18 16.60 -12.16 12.31
C TYR A 18 15.83 -11.05 11.60
N GLN A 19 16.55 -10.03 11.12
CA GLN A 19 15.95 -8.91 10.38
C GLN A 19 15.32 -9.36 9.06
N GLN A 20 16.01 -10.22 8.29
CA GLN A 20 15.43 -10.80 7.08
C GLN A 20 14.20 -11.68 7.38
N ALA A 21 14.20 -12.39 8.52
CA ALA A 21 13.05 -13.17 8.94
C ALA A 21 11.85 -12.30 9.35
N LEU A 22 12.07 -11.14 10.00
CA LEU A 22 11.02 -10.19 10.32
C LEU A 22 10.41 -9.58 9.06
N LEU A 23 11.24 -9.11 8.12
CA LEU A 23 10.78 -8.51 6.87
C LEU A 23 9.88 -9.46 6.07
N LYS A 24 10.30 -10.72 5.90
CA LYS A 24 9.51 -11.73 5.18
C LYS A 24 8.18 -12.04 5.87
N ARG A 25 8.15 -12.06 7.20
CA ARG A 25 6.91 -12.23 7.96
C ARG A 25 5.98 -11.03 7.81
N ALA A 26 6.53 -9.82 7.87
CA ALA A 26 5.79 -8.59 7.61
C ALA A 26 5.18 -8.56 6.20
N MET A 27 5.95 -8.93 5.17
CA MET A 27 5.47 -9.07 3.80
C MET A 27 4.28 -10.04 3.73
N SER A 28 4.43 -11.24 4.28
CA SER A 28 3.37 -12.24 4.29
C SER A 28 2.12 -11.78 5.05
N TYR A 29 2.28 -11.02 6.13
CA TYR A 29 1.17 -10.48 6.91
C TYR A 29 0.44 -9.36 6.15
N CYS A 30 1.19 -8.42 5.57
CA CYS A 30 0.63 -7.30 4.81
C CYS A 30 -0.14 -7.74 3.56
N TRP A 31 0.22 -8.88 2.96
CA TRP A 31 -0.53 -9.48 1.86
C TRP A 31 -1.63 -10.44 2.31
N SER A 32 -1.82 -10.64 3.60
CA SER A 32 -2.88 -11.50 4.12
C SER A 32 -4.26 -10.84 3.99
N GLU A 33 -5.29 -11.67 3.85
CA GLU A 33 -6.69 -11.22 3.89
C GLU A 33 -7.05 -10.50 5.20
N ALA A 34 -6.41 -10.87 6.31
CA ALA A 34 -6.65 -10.24 7.60
C ALA A 34 -6.19 -8.78 7.65
N PHE A 35 -5.09 -8.46 6.95
CA PHE A 35 -4.58 -7.10 6.82
C PHE A 35 -5.37 -6.35 5.74
N LEU A 36 -5.33 -6.84 4.49
CA LEU A 36 -5.97 -6.19 3.34
C LEU A 36 -7.48 -6.04 3.48
N GLY A 37 -8.15 -6.95 4.18
CA GLY A 37 -9.59 -6.90 4.44
C GLY A 37 -10.00 -5.68 5.28
N ARG A 38 -9.15 -5.21 6.20
CA ARG A 38 -9.41 -4.01 7.01
C ARG A 38 -9.43 -2.76 6.13
N PHE A 39 -8.45 -2.62 5.25
CA PHE A 39 -8.35 -1.48 4.34
C PHE A 39 -9.45 -1.49 3.29
N ARG A 40 -9.73 -2.65 2.67
CA ARG A 40 -10.86 -2.79 1.74
C ARG A 40 -12.18 -2.38 2.37
N ARG A 41 -12.41 -2.77 3.63
CA ARG A 41 -13.58 -2.35 4.39
C ARG A 41 -13.59 -0.83 4.60
N PHE A 42 -12.49 -0.27 5.09
CA PHE A 42 -12.35 1.18 5.29
C PHE A 42 -12.66 1.96 3.99
N PHE A 43 -12.07 1.57 2.87
CA PHE A 43 -12.30 2.23 1.58
C PHE A 43 -13.77 2.15 1.18
N SER A 44 -14.40 0.98 1.33
CA SER A 44 -15.81 0.79 0.97
C SER A 44 -16.77 1.62 1.82
N GLU A 45 -16.48 1.80 3.12
CA GLU A 45 -17.33 2.54 4.07
C GLU A 45 -17.15 4.07 3.91
N ASN A 46 -15.96 4.52 3.50
CA ASN A 46 -15.62 5.95 3.39
C ASN A 46 -15.64 6.50 1.96
N ALA A 47 -15.81 5.64 0.95
CA ALA A 47 -15.86 6.03 -0.47
C ALA A 47 -16.91 7.11 -0.75
N GLY A 48 -17.98 7.18 0.06
CA GLY A 48 -19.03 8.19 -0.04
C GLY A 48 -18.51 9.64 0.02
N VAL A 49 -17.41 9.89 0.75
CA VAL A 49 -16.80 11.23 0.89
C VAL A 49 -16.20 11.73 -0.44
N PHE A 50 -15.97 10.82 -1.39
CA PHE A 50 -15.34 11.11 -2.68
C PHE A 50 -16.34 11.05 -3.84
N GLU A 51 -17.65 10.90 -3.58
CA GLU A 51 -18.67 10.75 -4.64
C GLU A 51 -18.70 11.93 -5.61
N ASP A 52 -18.62 13.17 -5.11
CA ASP A 52 -18.68 14.37 -5.94
C ASP A 52 -17.48 14.43 -6.90
N HIS A 53 -16.27 14.23 -6.38
CA HIS A 53 -15.04 14.16 -7.19
C HIS A 53 -15.05 12.97 -8.17
N ALA A 54 -15.56 11.81 -7.74
CA ALA A 54 -15.68 10.64 -8.60
C ALA A 54 -16.65 10.89 -9.75
N GLN A 55 -17.77 11.58 -9.49
CA GLN A 55 -18.76 11.96 -10.50
C GLN A 55 -18.19 12.96 -11.50
N GLU A 56 -17.46 13.97 -11.03
CA GLU A 56 -16.72 14.90 -11.91
C GLU A 56 -15.71 14.17 -12.79
N HIS A 57 -14.93 13.27 -12.19
CA HIS A 57 -13.94 12.48 -12.91
C HIS A 57 -14.57 11.56 -13.96
N MET A 58 -15.77 11.02 -13.72
CA MET A 58 -16.51 10.25 -14.73
C MET A 58 -17.02 11.13 -15.87
N ASN A 59 -17.40 12.37 -15.58
CA ASN A 59 -17.91 13.31 -16.58
C ASN A 59 -16.78 13.82 -17.49
N PHE A 60 -15.60 14.13 -16.94
CA PHE A 60 -14.43 14.58 -17.71
C PHE A 60 -13.88 13.51 -18.65
N THR A 61 -13.88 12.24 -18.24
CA THR A 61 -13.43 11.14 -19.12
C THR A 61 -14.29 10.92 -20.38
N LYS A 62 -15.44 11.60 -20.50
CA LYS A 62 -16.29 11.56 -21.70
C LYS A 62 -16.01 12.69 -22.70
N THR A 63 -15.18 13.68 -22.34
CA THR A 63 -14.85 14.84 -23.18
C THR A 63 -13.34 14.84 -23.42
N GLU A 64 -12.92 14.67 -24.67
CA GLU A 64 -11.54 14.32 -25.10
C GLU A 64 -10.43 15.36 -24.85
N ASP A 65 -10.62 16.36 -23.97
CA ASP A 65 -9.59 17.35 -23.66
C ASP A 65 -8.98 17.08 -22.28
N CYS A 66 -7.90 16.30 -22.30
CA CYS A 66 -7.14 15.82 -21.16
C CYS A 66 -6.33 16.97 -20.53
N SER A 67 -6.90 17.60 -19.51
CA SER A 67 -6.14 18.23 -18.43
C SER A 67 -6.67 17.62 -17.15
N THR A 68 -5.79 17.04 -16.33
CA THR A 68 -6.15 16.59 -15.00
C THR A 68 -6.87 17.74 -14.32
N PRO A 69 -8.16 17.61 -13.96
CA PRO A 69 -8.82 18.69 -13.26
C PRO A 69 -7.99 18.93 -12.00
N THR A 70 -7.49 20.15 -11.82
CA THR A 70 -6.96 20.61 -10.54
C THR A 70 -8.15 20.70 -9.59
N VAL A 71 -8.65 19.54 -9.16
CA VAL A 71 -9.76 19.46 -8.24
C VAL A 71 -9.19 19.90 -6.90
N GLU A 72 -9.76 20.97 -6.33
CA GLU A 72 -9.41 21.37 -4.98
C GLU A 72 -9.80 20.22 -4.04
N HIS A 73 -8.80 19.61 -3.40
CA HIS A 73 -9.05 18.51 -2.47
C HIS A 73 -9.71 19.04 -1.20
N ASP A 74 -10.88 18.51 -0.87
CA ASP A 74 -11.63 18.96 0.29
C ASP A 74 -10.88 18.62 1.59
N LEU A 75 -11.07 19.47 2.61
CA LEU A 75 -10.60 19.17 3.97
C LEU A 75 -11.10 17.81 4.49
N SER A 76 -12.28 17.38 4.02
CA SER A 76 -12.86 16.07 4.32
C SER A 76 -12.02 14.92 3.75
N HIS A 77 -11.39 15.07 2.59
CA HIS A 77 -10.52 14.05 2.00
C HIS A 77 -9.24 13.89 2.80
N HIS A 78 -8.62 15.02 3.20
CA HIS A 78 -7.43 14.98 4.05
C HIS A 78 -7.74 14.40 5.44
N LYS A 79 -8.90 14.69 6.00
CA LYS A 79 -9.34 14.08 7.26
C LYS A 79 -9.51 12.57 7.13
N CYS A 80 -10.18 12.11 6.07
CA CYS A 80 -10.35 10.69 5.78
C CYS A 80 -8.99 10.00 5.59
N PHE A 81 -8.03 10.66 4.94
CA PHE A 81 -6.67 10.14 4.77
C PHE A 81 -5.93 10.03 6.10
N ALA A 82 -6.05 11.02 6.99
CA ALA A 82 -5.44 10.97 8.31
C ALA A 82 -5.99 9.80 9.15
N GLU A 83 -7.31 9.58 9.11
CA GLU A 83 -7.95 8.43 9.78
C GLU A 83 -7.50 7.09 9.19
N TYR A 84 -7.32 7.02 7.88
CA TYR A 84 -6.75 5.86 7.20
C TYR A 84 -5.29 5.60 7.61
N LEU A 85 -4.45 6.63 7.63
CA LEU A 85 -3.03 6.51 8.01
C LEU A 85 -2.89 6.03 9.45
N GLU A 86 -3.67 6.58 10.38
CA GLU A 86 -3.67 6.14 11.77
C GLU A 86 -4.01 4.65 11.88
N MET A 87 -5.03 4.18 11.15
CA MET A 87 -5.38 2.76 11.09
C MET A 87 -4.25 1.91 10.48
N PHE A 88 -3.64 2.39 9.39
CA PHE A 88 -2.54 1.69 8.70
C PHE A 88 -1.32 1.53 9.61
N GLU A 89 -0.82 2.63 10.18
CA GLU A 89 0.33 2.65 11.07
C GLU A 89 0.06 1.82 12.34
N SER A 90 -1.10 1.99 12.97
CA SER A 90 -1.47 1.22 14.17
C SER A 90 -1.55 -0.28 13.91
N THR A 91 -2.05 -0.69 12.74
CA THR A 91 -2.15 -2.12 12.39
C THR A 91 -0.77 -2.72 12.15
N LEU A 92 0.11 -1.98 11.48
CA LEU A 92 1.49 -2.41 11.21
C LEU A 92 2.32 -2.44 12.50
N GLU A 93 2.20 -1.42 13.34
CA GLU A 93 2.86 -1.33 14.65
C GLU A 93 2.46 -2.50 15.54
N ALA A 94 1.16 -2.79 15.66
CA ALA A 94 0.68 -3.92 16.46
C ALA A 94 1.29 -5.26 16.01
N PHE A 95 1.44 -5.48 14.69
CA PHE A 95 2.10 -6.66 14.16
C PHE A 95 3.60 -6.70 14.52
N VAL A 96 4.30 -5.58 14.35
CA VAL A 96 5.74 -5.50 14.64
C VAL A 96 6.02 -5.72 16.13
N GLU A 97 5.18 -5.18 17.01
CA GLU A 97 5.26 -5.39 18.46
C GLU A 97 4.95 -6.85 18.86
N GLU A 98 3.98 -7.50 18.22
CA GLU A 98 3.67 -8.93 18.44
C GLU A 98 4.86 -9.82 18.04
N GLU A 99 5.62 -9.42 17.03
CA GLU A 99 6.85 -10.07 16.60
C GLU A 99 8.07 -9.74 17.47
N GLY A 100 7.89 -8.95 18.54
CA GLY A 100 8.93 -8.63 19.52
C GLY A 100 9.93 -7.57 19.05
N SER A 101 9.56 -6.77 18.04
CA SER A 101 10.36 -5.65 17.52
C SER A 101 9.66 -4.33 17.81
N THR A 102 10.34 -3.21 17.56
CA THR A 102 9.71 -1.88 17.58
C THR A 102 9.47 -1.37 16.17
N SER A 103 8.49 -0.47 16.00
CA SER A 103 8.22 0.22 14.73
C SER A 103 9.46 0.91 14.19
N ALA A 104 10.25 1.56 15.05
CA ALA A 104 11.49 2.23 14.69
C ALA A 104 12.54 1.25 14.13
N ASP A 105 12.71 0.09 14.78
CA ASP A 105 13.62 -0.95 14.31
C ASP A 105 13.17 -1.54 12.97
N PHE A 106 11.85 -1.67 12.76
CA PHE A 106 11.29 -2.17 11.51
C PHE A 106 11.50 -1.19 10.35
N PHE A 107 11.23 0.11 10.54
CA PHE A 107 11.46 1.12 9.50
C PHE A 107 12.95 1.31 9.19
N GLN A 108 13.83 1.19 10.19
CA GLN A 108 15.27 1.18 9.95
C GLN A 108 15.66 -0.02 9.06
N GLN A 109 15.14 -1.21 9.33
CA GLN A 109 15.37 -2.40 8.50
C GLN A 109 14.87 -2.22 7.06
N LEU A 110 13.72 -1.58 6.86
CA LEU A 110 13.23 -1.26 5.52
C LEU A 110 14.17 -0.32 4.77
N SER A 111 14.71 0.70 5.46
CA SER A 111 15.71 1.61 4.89
C SER A 111 16.99 0.87 4.51
N ASP A 112 17.52 0.04 5.42
CA ASP A 112 18.74 -0.74 5.19
C ASP A 112 18.55 -1.76 4.04
N CYS A 113 17.37 -2.38 3.95
CA CYS A 113 17.01 -3.28 2.87
C CYS A 113 16.97 -2.56 1.52
N LYS A 114 16.37 -1.35 1.47
CA LYS A 114 16.29 -0.53 0.25
C LYS A 114 17.67 -0.12 -0.28
N GLU A 115 18.64 0.11 0.60
CA GLU A 115 20.01 0.45 0.22
C GLU A 115 20.87 -0.80 -0.13
N ASN A 116 20.34 -2.00 0.11
CA ASN A 116 21.07 -3.24 -0.15
C ASN A 116 21.14 -3.52 -1.67
N PRO A 117 22.36 -3.64 -2.25
CA PRO A 117 22.53 -3.95 -3.67
C PRO A 117 22.03 -5.36 -4.07
N ARG A 118 21.67 -6.21 -3.11
CA ARG A 118 21.12 -7.55 -3.31
C ARG A 118 19.63 -7.66 -2.97
N ILE A 119 18.93 -6.53 -2.85
CA ILE A 119 17.48 -6.53 -2.61
C ILE A 119 16.77 -7.38 -3.67
N THR A 120 15.83 -8.20 -3.22
CA THR A 120 15.02 -9.01 -4.14
C THR A 120 13.91 -8.15 -4.77
N PRO A 121 13.42 -8.50 -5.98
CA PRO A 121 12.30 -7.79 -6.59
C PRO A 121 11.06 -7.75 -5.69
N GLU A 122 10.84 -8.82 -4.93
CA GLU A 122 9.72 -8.98 -4.01
C GLU A 122 9.82 -8.02 -2.81
N GLU A 123 10.99 -7.92 -2.18
CA GLU A 123 11.25 -6.96 -1.08
C GLU A 123 11.15 -5.51 -1.59
N ASN A 124 11.68 -5.23 -2.77
CA ASN A 124 11.59 -3.89 -3.36
C ASN A 124 10.14 -3.50 -3.66
N LEU A 125 9.35 -4.41 -4.24
CA LEU A 125 7.92 -4.20 -4.48
C LEU A 125 7.18 -3.96 -3.15
N PHE A 126 7.45 -4.75 -2.12
CA PHE A 126 6.85 -4.56 -0.81
C PHE A 126 7.14 -3.17 -0.24
N ILE A 127 8.39 -2.71 -0.29
CA ILE A 127 8.76 -1.37 0.18
C ILE A 127 8.04 -0.28 -0.62
N GLN A 128 7.96 -0.43 -1.95
CA GLN A 128 7.23 0.52 -2.80
C GLN A 128 5.74 0.56 -2.46
N CYS A 129 5.10 -0.60 -2.27
CA CYS A 129 3.71 -0.68 -1.84
C CYS A 129 3.49 -0.05 -0.47
N LEU A 130 4.42 -0.22 0.47
CA LEU A 130 4.33 0.35 1.81
C LEU A 130 4.42 1.89 1.78
N LEU A 131 5.34 2.43 0.96
CA LEU A 131 5.45 3.87 0.73
C LEU A 131 4.22 4.43 0.03
N ALA A 132 3.72 3.74 -1.01
CA ALA A 132 2.49 4.13 -1.71
C ALA A 132 1.27 4.07 -0.78
N SER A 133 1.24 3.13 0.16
CA SER A 133 0.16 3.03 1.16
C SER A 133 0.16 4.21 2.13
N ALA A 134 1.28 4.94 2.28
CA ALA A 134 1.38 6.14 3.09
C ALA A 134 1.31 7.44 2.26
N ASP A 135 1.09 7.34 0.95
CA ASP A 135 1.02 8.46 0.03
C ASP A 135 -0.42 8.91 -0.23
N TYR A 136 -0.65 10.23 -0.20
CA TYR A 136 -1.98 10.81 -0.35
C TYR A 136 -2.55 10.59 -1.75
N GLU A 137 -1.74 10.76 -2.80
CA GLU A 137 -2.19 10.64 -4.20
C GLU A 137 -2.62 9.19 -4.50
N SER A 138 -1.82 8.24 -4.03
CA SER A 138 -2.10 6.81 -4.12
C SER A 138 -3.41 6.45 -3.41
N PHE A 139 -3.60 6.94 -2.17
CA PHE A 139 -4.85 6.79 -1.43
C PHE A 139 -6.05 7.41 -2.16
N TYR A 140 -5.90 8.65 -2.62
CA TYR A 140 -6.94 9.38 -3.33
C TYR A 140 -7.39 8.63 -4.59
N SER A 141 -6.45 8.10 -5.37
CA SER A 141 -6.73 7.29 -6.56
C SER A 141 -7.60 6.06 -6.22
N VAL A 142 -7.25 5.34 -5.16
CA VAL A 142 -8.04 4.19 -4.68
C VAL A 142 -9.44 4.60 -4.26
N MET A 143 -9.57 5.70 -3.50
CA MET A 143 -10.86 6.21 -3.04
C MET A 143 -11.76 6.66 -4.20
N ILE A 144 -11.20 7.28 -5.23
CA ILE A 144 -11.95 7.64 -6.44
C ILE A 144 -12.43 6.39 -7.17
N LYS A 145 -11.62 5.33 -7.28
CA LYS A 145 -12.04 4.05 -7.87
C LYS A 145 -13.20 3.42 -7.09
N GLU A 146 -13.12 3.35 -5.76
CA GLU A 146 -14.19 2.80 -4.92
C GLU A 146 -15.47 3.66 -4.94
N ALA A 147 -15.34 4.99 -4.93
CA ALA A 147 -16.48 5.90 -5.08
C ALA A 147 -17.18 5.73 -6.43
N LYS A 148 -16.41 5.58 -7.52
CA LYS A 148 -16.95 5.29 -8.85
C LYS A 148 -17.77 3.99 -8.87
N LYS A 149 -17.24 2.92 -8.27
CA LYS A 149 -17.92 1.63 -8.15
C LYS A 149 -19.22 1.76 -7.35
N LEU A 150 -19.20 2.51 -6.26
CA LEU A 150 -20.38 2.79 -5.43
C LEU A 150 -21.47 3.56 -6.21
N ILE A 151 -21.10 4.57 -7.00
CA ILE A 151 -22.04 5.29 -7.90
C ILE A 151 -22.68 4.33 -8.92
N VAL A 152 -21.87 3.49 -9.57
CA VAL A 152 -22.37 2.51 -10.55
C VAL A 152 -23.35 1.53 -9.89
N MET A 153 -23.06 1.06 -8.68
CA MET A 153 -23.93 0.15 -7.94
C MET A 153 -25.25 0.81 -7.52
N LYS A 154 -25.21 2.06 -7.04
CA LYS A 154 -26.41 2.86 -6.75
C LYS A 154 -27.29 3.02 -8.00
N ASN A 155 -26.69 3.36 -9.14
CA ASN A 155 -27.40 3.54 -10.41
C ASN A 155 -27.98 2.22 -10.96
N ALA A 156 -27.35 1.09 -10.67
CA ALA A 156 -27.85 -0.24 -11.04
C ALA A 156 -29.00 -0.75 -10.13
N GLY A 157 -29.45 0.05 -9.15
CA GLY A 157 -30.51 -0.33 -8.22
C GLY A 157 -30.12 -1.43 -7.23
N LYS A 158 -28.82 -1.70 -7.08
CA LYS A 158 -28.29 -2.64 -6.06
C LYS A 158 -27.89 -1.82 -4.83
N ILE A 159 -28.53 -2.08 -3.69
CA ILE A 159 -28.06 -1.55 -2.40
C ILE A 159 -26.69 -2.19 -2.13
N TYR A 160 -25.67 -1.37 -1.94
CA TYR A 160 -24.34 -1.83 -1.58
C TYR A 160 -24.34 -2.22 -0.09
N ASP A 161 -24.19 -3.51 0.21
CA ASP A 161 -24.18 -4.06 1.58
C ASP A 161 -22.75 -4.40 2.04
N GLY A 162 -21.78 -3.55 1.70
CA GLY A 162 -20.37 -3.77 2.01
C GLY A 162 -19.69 -4.83 1.14
N PRO A 163 -18.44 -5.22 1.46
CA PRO A 163 -17.65 -6.09 0.61
C PRO A 163 -18.31 -7.47 0.48
N THR A 164 -18.84 -7.76 -0.70
CA THR A 164 -19.20 -9.13 -1.11
C THR A 164 -17.97 -10.01 -0.98
N GLU A 165 -18.07 -11.01 -0.10
CA GLU A 165 -17.15 -12.14 -0.02
C GLU A 165 -16.80 -12.59 -1.44
N ILE A 166 -15.52 -12.47 -1.79
CA ILE A 166 -14.98 -13.06 -3.00
C ILE A 166 -15.08 -14.56 -2.76
N ALA A 167 -16.00 -15.22 -3.47
CA ALA A 167 -16.19 -16.65 -3.38
C ALA A 167 -14.84 -17.35 -3.57
N THR A 168 -14.39 -18.06 -2.53
CA THR A 168 -13.27 -18.98 -2.61
C THR A 168 -13.49 -19.95 -3.78
N PRO A 169 -12.58 -20.05 -4.77
CA PRO A 169 -12.63 -21.12 -5.72
C PRO A 169 -12.26 -22.42 -4.99
N THR A 170 -13.25 -23.32 -4.89
CA THR A 170 -13.07 -24.72 -4.55
C THR A 170 -11.96 -25.34 -5.39
N ALA A 171 -11.10 -26.09 -4.71
CA ALA A 171 -9.95 -26.84 -5.24
C ALA A 171 -10.15 -27.44 -6.64
N GLY A 172 -9.27 -27.07 -7.57
CA GLY A 172 -9.19 -27.69 -8.89
C GLY A 172 -8.31 -26.92 -9.88
N GLU A 173 -7.04 -27.33 -9.96
CA GLU A 173 -6.10 -27.13 -11.07
C GLU A 173 -5.63 -25.70 -11.39
N GLY A 174 -4.30 -25.55 -11.49
CA GLY A 174 -3.60 -24.28 -11.48
C GLY A 174 -3.93 -23.37 -12.66
N LYS A 175 -4.10 -22.09 -12.35
CA LYS A 175 -3.86 -20.96 -13.23
C LYS A 175 -3.21 -19.83 -12.44
N GLU A 176 -2.27 -19.19 -13.11
CA GLU A 176 -1.49 -18.04 -12.65
C GLU A 176 -2.39 -16.98 -12.00
N GLY A 177 -1.90 -16.42 -10.89
CA GLY A 177 -2.57 -15.35 -10.17
C GLY A 177 -2.71 -14.14 -11.07
N ASP A 178 -3.96 -13.77 -11.32
CA ASP A 178 -4.37 -12.55 -11.97
C ASP A 178 -4.11 -11.40 -10.99
N LEU A 179 -2.91 -10.83 -11.09
CA LEU A 179 -2.40 -9.67 -10.35
C LEU A 179 -2.56 -8.38 -11.19
N ASP A 180 -3.42 -8.39 -12.20
CA ASP A 180 -3.50 -7.35 -13.23
C ASP A 180 -4.14 -6.03 -12.74
N ASP A 181 -4.57 -5.92 -11.48
CA ASP A 181 -5.27 -4.71 -10.97
C ASP A 181 -4.35 -3.73 -10.19
N PHE A 182 -3.03 -4.01 -10.13
CA PHE A 182 -2.03 -3.13 -9.52
C PHE A 182 -1.03 -2.52 -10.53
N GLU A 183 -1.09 -2.91 -11.80
CA GLU A 183 -0.15 -2.44 -12.84
C GLU A 183 -0.42 -1.02 -13.37
N ASP A 184 -1.54 -0.39 -12.99
CA ASP A 184 -1.91 0.96 -13.43
C ASP A 184 -1.42 2.09 -12.49
N LEU A 185 -0.50 1.81 -11.56
CA LEU A 185 0.22 2.86 -10.86
C LEU A 185 1.34 3.37 -11.77
N ASP A 186 1.02 4.37 -12.60
CA ASP A 186 1.99 5.23 -13.29
C ASP A 186 2.88 5.93 -12.24
N ILE A 187 3.91 5.22 -11.78
CA ILE A 187 5.01 5.79 -11.00
C ILE A 187 5.80 6.66 -11.99
N ASN A 188 5.41 7.93 -12.06
CA ASN A 188 6.08 8.94 -12.86
C ASN A 188 7.49 9.17 -12.30
N ASP A 189 8.47 8.47 -12.87
CA ASP A 189 9.90 8.64 -12.59
C ASP A 189 10.31 10.02 -13.11
N GLY A 190 10.52 10.96 -12.18
CA GLY A 190 10.90 12.34 -12.45
C GLY A 190 12.27 12.43 -13.13
N GLU A 191 12.29 12.30 -14.46
CA GLU A 191 13.47 12.53 -15.28
C GLU A 191 13.85 14.03 -15.25
N SER A 192 14.72 14.42 -14.32
CA SER A 192 15.37 15.72 -14.29
C SER A 192 16.26 15.91 -15.52
N LYS A 193 15.79 16.69 -16.50
CA LYS A 193 16.61 17.26 -17.57
C LYS A 193 16.78 18.76 -17.35
N ASP A 194 17.91 19.15 -16.78
CA ASP A 194 18.50 20.47 -17.02
C ASP A 194 20.00 20.27 -17.31
N ALA A 195 20.39 20.23 -18.58
CA ALA A 195 20.70 21.38 -19.42
C ALA A 195 22.11 21.92 -19.16
N ARG A 196 23.07 21.28 -19.86
CA ARG A 196 24.29 21.94 -20.31
C ARG A 196 23.90 23.14 -21.19
N LYS A 197 24.32 24.34 -20.80
CA LYS A 197 24.82 25.32 -21.75
C LYS A 197 25.82 26.25 -21.10
#